data_AF-A0A976Q1Z9-F1
#
_entry.id   AF-A0A976Q1Z9-F1
#
_cell.length_a   1.000
_cell.length_b   1.000
_cell.length_c   1.000
_cell.angle_alpha   90.00
_cell.angle_beta   90.00
_cell.angle_gamma   90.00
#
_symmetry.space_group_name_H-M   'P 1'
#
loop_
_entity.id
_entity.type
_entity.pdbx_description
1 polymer ?
#
loop_
_entity_poly.entity_id
_entity_poly.type
_entity_poly.pdbx_seq_one_letter_code
_entity_poly.pdbx_strand_id
1 'polypeptide(L)'
;MANASSHDLAPKHGARFVFTRQHGEDDPPVYTVDVHRPDRAVERLAVRCGHPITLEPIPRDTRVAEAVTKLARALKRQPKARLVRWREI
;
A
#
# COMPACT_ATOMS: atom_id res chain seq x y z
N MET A 1 6.89 -12.54 -28.12
CA MET A 1 5.49 -12.28 -27.73
C MET A 1 5.47 -12.01 -26.23
N ALA A 2 5.19 -10.77 -25.82
CA ALA A 2 5.31 -10.35 -24.43
C ALA A 2 4.11 -10.89 -23.62
N ASN A 3 4.39 -11.77 -22.66
CA ASN A 3 3.42 -12.34 -21.75
C ASN A 3 3.09 -11.27 -20.69
N ALA A 4 2.22 -10.31 -21.02
CA ALA A 4 1.73 -9.33 -20.07
C ALA A 4 0.86 -10.04 -19.03
N SER A 5 1.48 -10.48 -17.93
CA SER A 5 0.77 -11.05 -16.78
C SER A 5 -0.26 -10.02 -16.32
N SER A 6 -1.51 -10.45 -16.14
CA SER A 6 -2.65 -9.63 -15.70
C SER A 6 -2.42 -8.86 -14.38
N HIS A 7 -1.26 -9.06 -13.73
CA HIS A 7 -0.77 -8.31 -12.58
C HIS A 7 -0.21 -6.91 -12.93
N ASP A 8 0.13 -6.65 -14.20
CA ASP A 8 0.70 -5.37 -14.66
C ASP A 8 -0.32 -4.44 -15.35
N LEU A 9 -1.59 -4.84 -15.45
CA LEU A 9 -2.63 -3.97 -15.98
C LEU A 9 -2.99 -2.89 -14.94
N ALA A 10 -2.38 -1.72 -15.08
CA ALA A 10 -2.74 -0.52 -14.35
C ALA A 10 -4.18 -0.11 -14.73
N PRO A 11 -5.09 0.13 -13.77
CA PRO A 11 -6.36 0.78 -14.05
C PRO A 11 -6.08 2.17 -14.65
N LYS A 12 -6.91 2.62 -15.61
CA LYS A 12 -6.77 3.95 -16.25
C LYS A 12 -6.71 5.10 -15.23
N HIS A 13 -7.36 4.93 -14.08
CA HIS A 13 -7.37 5.87 -12.95
C HIS A 13 -6.94 5.17 -11.65
N GLY A 14 -5.94 4.28 -11.73
CA GLY A 14 -5.49 3.49 -10.59
C GLY A 14 -4.18 3.98 -9.98
N ALA A 15 -4.00 3.74 -8.69
CA ALA A 15 -2.71 3.75 -8.04
C ALA A 15 -2.18 2.34 -7.80
N ARG A 16 -0.86 2.21 -7.90
CA ARG A 16 -0.14 1.03 -7.43
C ARG A 16 0.34 1.26 -6.01
N PHE A 17 -0.01 0.35 -5.11
CA PHE A 17 0.41 0.36 -3.72
C PHE A 17 1.41 -0.77 -3.51
N VAL A 18 2.61 -0.43 -3.03
CA VAL A 18 3.69 -1.38 -2.74
C VAL A 18 4.00 -1.29 -1.25
N PHE A 19 3.51 -2.26 -0.49
CA PHE A 19 3.82 -2.44 0.93
C PHE A 19 5.08 -3.28 1.07
N THR A 20 6.02 -2.81 1.87
CA THR A 20 7.24 -3.53 2.24
C THR A 20 7.33 -3.53 3.76
N ARG A 21 7.41 -4.72 4.37
CA ARG A 21 7.52 -4.86 5.82
C ARG A 21 8.85 -4.26 6.28
N GLN A 22 8.82 -3.40 7.29
CA GLN A 22 10.05 -2.96 7.95
C GLN A 22 10.63 -4.14 8.73
N HIS A 23 11.94 -4.36 8.64
CA HIS A 23 12.60 -5.49 9.28
C HIS A 23 12.41 -5.43 10.80
N GLY A 24 11.94 -6.52 11.40
CA GLY A 24 11.71 -6.62 12.83
C GLY A 24 10.59 -7.60 13.19
N GLU A 25 10.63 -8.07 14.42
CA GLU A 25 9.52 -8.78 15.08
C GLU A 25 8.55 -7.76 15.72
N ASP A 26 8.25 -6.66 15.00
CA ASP A 26 7.37 -5.62 15.50
C ASP A 26 5.95 -6.15 15.66
N ASP A 27 5.41 -6.07 16.87
CA ASP A 27 3.99 -6.22 17.16
C ASP A 27 3.43 -4.87 17.68
N PRO A 28 2.62 -4.14 16.90
CA PRO A 28 2.08 -4.52 15.59
C PRO A 28 3.07 -4.31 14.43
N PRO A 29 2.91 -5.05 13.32
CA PRO A 29 3.84 -4.98 12.19
C PRO A 29 3.80 -3.62 11.50
N VAL A 30 4.98 -3.14 11.11
CA VAL A 30 5.17 -1.85 10.44
C VAL A 30 5.54 -2.08 8.98
N TYR A 31 4.97 -1.27 8.10
CA TYR A 31 5.19 -1.32 6.65
C TYR A 31 5.55 0.07 6.12
N THR A 32 6.43 0.11 5.14
CA THR A 32 6.56 1.25 4.23
C THR A 32 5.68 1.00 3.01
N VAL A 33 4.94 2.02 2.58
CA VAL A 33 4.03 1.97 1.44
C VAL A 33 4.43 3.01 0.42
N ASP A 34 4.76 2.55 -0.78
CA ASP A 34 4.95 3.42 -1.94
C ASP A 34 3.66 3.43 -2.77
N VAL A 35 3.11 4.62 -2.98
CA VAL A 35 1.91 4.87 -3.78
C VAL A 35 2.35 5.52 -5.09
N HIS A 36 2.25 4.77 -6.18
CA HIS A 36 2.56 5.26 -7.52
C HIS A 36 1.26 5.67 -8.22
N ARG A 37 1.21 6.92 -8.67
CA ARG A 37 0.13 7.50 -9.47
C ARG A 37 0.71 7.99 -10.80
N PRO A 38 -0.06 7.91 -11.90
CA PRO A 38 0.43 8.35 -13.22
C PRO A 38 0.71 9.86 -13.31
N ASP A 39 0.01 10.68 -12.51
CA ASP A 39 0.02 12.14 -12.57
C ASP A 39 0.78 12.81 -11.41
N ARG A 40 1.40 12.04 -10.51
CA ARG A 40 2.04 12.56 -9.29
C ARG A 40 3.32 11.82 -8.94
N ALA A 41 4.20 12.52 -8.22
CA ALA A 41 5.36 11.89 -7.60
C ALA A 41 4.94 10.74 -6.68
N VAL A 42 5.83 9.76 -6.52
CA VAL A 42 5.63 8.62 -5.61
C VAL A 42 5.46 9.15 -4.20
N GLU A 43 4.35 8.79 -3.57
CA GLU A 43 4.06 9.14 -2.18
C GLU A 43 4.44 7.96 -1.29
N ARG A 44 5.33 8.20 -0.31
CA ARG A 44 5.83 7.19 0.62
C ARG A 44 5.26 7.41 2.01
N LEU A 45 4.72 6.35 2.60
CA LEU A 45 4.06 6.38 3.91
C LEU A 45 4.60 5.25 4.79
N ALA A 46 4.71 5.49 6.09
CA ALA A 46 4.82 4.46 7.12
C ALA A 46 3.41 4.06 7.57
N VAL A 47 3.18 2.77 7.75
CA VAL A 47 1.91 2.19 8.13
C VAL A 47 2.12 1.24 9.29
N ARG A 48 1.56 1.57 10.45
CA ARG A 48 1.56 0.72 11.62
C ARG A 48 0.24 -0.05 11.68
N CYS A 49 0.28 -1.36 11.56
CA CYS A 49 -0.90 -2.23 11.51
C CYS A 49 -1.51 -2.54 12.89
N GLY A 50 -1.54 -1.54 13.79
CA GLY A 50 -2.04 -1.66 15.16
C GLY A 50 -3.57 -1.61 15.27
N HIS A 51 -4.05 -1.15 16.42
CA HIS A 51 -5.43 -0.70 16.58
C HIS A 51 -5.42 0.63 17.35
N PRO A 52 -5.68 1.78 16.69
CA PRO A 52 -6.01 1.94 15.26
C PRO A 52 -4.82 1.67 14.31
N ILE A 53 -5.10 1.60 13.01
CA ILE A 53 -4.05 1.65 11.97
C ILE A 53 -3.60 3.10 11.84
N THR A 54 -2.29 3.33 11.86
CA THR A 54 -1.70 4.67 11.77
C THR A 54 -0.96 4.83 10.45
N LEU A 55 -1.13 5.98 9.80
CA LEU A 55 -0.47 6.36 8.54
C LEU A 55 0.38 7.61 8.78
N GLU A 56 1.64 7.59 8.37
CA GLU A 56 2.55 8.73 8.52
C GLU A 56 3.45 8.94 7.30
N PRO A 57 3.43 10.11 6.64
CA PRO A 57 2.51 11.22 6.87
C PRO A 57 1.05 10.83 6.57
N ILE A 58 0.09 11.65 6.99
CA ILE A 58 -1.32 11.46 6.60
C ILE A 58 -1.45 11.82 5.11
N PRO A 59 -1.94 10.91 4.25
CA PRO A 59 -2.13 11.22 2.83
C PRO A 59 -3.12 12.36 2.65
N ARG A 60 -2.80 13.29 1.74
CA ARG A 60 -3.72 14.41 1.40
C ARG A 60 -5.00 13.91 0.71
N ASP A 61 -4.88 12.80 0.01
CA ASP A 61 -5.96 12.16 -0.72
C ASP A 61 -6.64 11.11 0.17
N THR A 62 -7.90 11.35 0.52
CA THR A 62 -8.68 10.47 1.40
C THR A 62 -8.88 9.09 0.79
N ARG A 63 -8.97 8.96 -0.54
CA ARG A 63 -9.12 7.66 -1.21
C ARG A 63 -7.85 6.83 -1.12
N VAL A 64 -6.69 7.48 -1.17
CA VAL A 64 -5.39 6.85 -0.86
C VAL A 64 -5.36 6.37 0.58
N ALA A 65 -5.73 7.22 1.55
CA ALA A 65 -5.76 6.84 2.96
C ALA A 65 -6.69 5.65 3.24
N GLU A 66 -7.87 5.62 2.62
CA GLU A 66 -8.80 4.49 2.70
C GLU A 66 -8.23 3.20 2.09
N ALA A 67 -7.65 3.31 0.89
CA ALA A 67 -7.06 2.17 0.20
C ALA A 67 -5.91 1.56 1.02
N VAL A 68 -5.01 2.40 1.53
CA VAL A 68 -3.89 1.98 2.39
C VAL A 68 -4.43 1.32 3.66
N THR A 69 -5.42 1.91 4.32
CA THR A 69 -6.03 1.35 5.55
C THR A 69 -6.66 -0.01 5.29
N LYS A 70 -7.40 -0.19 4.18
CA LYS A 70 -8.01 -1.49 3.82
C LYS A 70 -6.94 -2.56 3.57
N LEU A 71 -5.85 -2.21 2.89
CA LEU A 71 -4.74 -3.13 2.62
C LEU A 71 -3.95 -3.47 3.90
N ALA A 72 -3.75 -2.50 4.79
CA ALA A 72 -3.14 -2.70 6.10
C ALA A 72 -3.95 -3.65 6.99
N ARG A 73 -5.29 -3.57 6.96
CA ARG A 73 -6.15 -4.55 7.65
C ARG A 73 -5.95 -5.98 7.14
N ALA A 74 -5.75 -6.15 5.84
CA ALA A 74 -5.45 -7.46 5.26
C ALA A 74 -4.07 -7.97 5.74
N LEU A 75 -3.06 -7.10 5.76
CA LEU A 75 -1.71 -7.44 6.25
C LEU A 75 -1.65 -7.69 7.76
N LYS A 76 -2.53 -7.06 8.56
CA LYS A 76 -2.67 -7.39 9.98
C LYS A 76 -3.14 -8.83 10.19
N ARG A 77 -4.09 -9.30 9.36
CA ARG A 77 -4.64 -10.66 9.44
C ARG A 77 -3.69 -11.71 8.84
N GLN A 78 -3.00 -11.36 7.77
CA GLN A 78 -2.04 -12.22 7.09
C GLN A 78 -0.77 -11.42 6.76
N PRO A 79 0.19 -11.33 7.71
CA PRO A 79 1.44 -10.63 7.50
C PRO A 79 2.22 -11.23 6.34
N LYS A 80 2.78 -10.36 5.49
CA LYS A 80 3.63 -10.74 4.36
C LYS A 80 4.83 -9.82 4.34
N ALA A 81 5.98 -10.29 3.87
CA ALA A 81 7.15 -9.43 3.71
C ALA A 81 6.89 -8.29 2.70
N ARG A 82 6.06 -8.55 1.68
CA ARG A 82 5.72 -7.59 0.63
C ARG A 82 4.31 -7.83 0.09
N LEU A 83 3.60 -6.75 -0.23
CA LEU A 83 2.30 -6.79 -0.91
C LEU A 83 2.25 -5.72 -2.01
N VAL A 84 1.88 -6.12 -3.22
CA VAL A 84 1.67 -5.22 -4.35
C VAL A 84 0.21 -5.32 -4.80
N ARG A 85 -0.49 -4.20 -4.86
CA ARG A 85 -1.89 -4.14 -5.30
C ARG A 85 -2.19 -2.87 -6.09
N TRP A 86 -3.03 -3.01 -7.10
CA TRP A 86 -3.67 -1.90 -7.80
C TRP A 86 -5.01 -1.59 -7.14
N ARG A 87 -5.34 -0.30 -7.00
CA ARG A 87 -6.68 0.17 -6.60
C ARG A 87 -7.06 1.38 -7.43
N GLU A 88 -8.35 1.48 -7.74
CA GLU A 88 -8.95 2.73 -8.20
C GLU A 88 -8.97 3.72 -7.03
N ILE A 89 -8.63 4.95 -7.34
CA ILE A 89 -8.60 6.11 -6.44
C ILE A 89 -9.18 7.32 -7.17
#